data_AF-A0A2N1QL18-F1
#
_entry.id   AF-A0A2N1QL18-F1
#
_cell.length_a   1.000
_cell.length_b   1.000
_cell.length_c   1.000
_cell.angle_alpha   90.00
_cell.angle_beta   90.00
_cell.angle_gamma   90.00
#
_symmetry.space_group_name_H-M   'P 1'
#
loop_
_entity.id
_entity.type
_entity.pdbx_description
1 polymer ?
#
loop_
_entity_poly.entity_id
_entity_poly.type
_entity_poly.pdbx_seq_one_letter_code
_entity_poly.pdbx_strand_id
1 'polypeptide(L)'
;FPPTLINMGVNGLLVTGYLLSVGGDLNGPTLGGIFTVVGFSAMGKTPRNIAPIIAGVVLGSLTKHWSLSDPAIQLAALFGTTLAPIAGEFGWKAGILAGYVHSSVVLYVGVLHAGFNLYNNGFAGGLVAAILVPLIETFRGRETK
;
A
#
# COMPACT_ATOMS: atom_id res chain seq x y z
N PHE A 1 25.34 -1.29 -6.14
CA PHE A 1 24.37 -0.25 -6.52
C PHE A 1 23.49 -0.58 -7.74
N PRO A 2 23.98 -1.19 -8.84
CA PRO A 2 23.14 -1.41 -10.03
C PRO A 2 21.82 -2.18 -9.79
N PRO A 3 21.77 -3.27 -9.01
CA PRO A 3 20.51 -3.99 -8.75
C PRO A 3 19.47 -3.15 -8.01
N THR A 4 19.93 -2.29 -7.08
CA THR A 4 19.07 -1.37 -6.32
C THR A 4 18.43 -0.35 -7.24
N LEU A 5 19.20 0.28 -8.13
CA LEU A 5 18.70 1.26 -9.10
C LEU A 5 17.70 0.62 -10.08
N ILE A 6 17.97 -0.61 -10.54
CA ILE A 6 17.03 -1.37 -11.37
C ILE A 6 15.72 -1.61 -10.61
N ASN A 7 15.78 -2.08 -9.37
CA ASN A 7 14.59 -2.31 -8.54
C ASN A 7 13.78 -1.02 -8.31
N MET A 8 14.47 0.10 -8.05
CA MET A 8 13.84 1.42 -7.93
C MET A 8 13.11 1.83 -9.21
N GLY A 9 13.76 1.68 -10.37
CA GLY A 9 13.17 1.97 -11.67
C GLY A 9 11.97 1.06 -11.98
N VAL A 10 12.11 -0.25 -11.75
CA VAL A 10 11.04 -1.23 -12.00
C VAL A 10 9.81 -0.97 -11.12
N ASN A 11 9.99 -0.72 -9.82
CA ASN A 11 8.85 -0.38 -8.96
C ASN A 11 8.20 0.95 -9.36
N GLY A 12 9.00 1.96 -9.71
CA GLY A 12 8.50 3.24 -10.20
C GLY A 12 7.64 3.10 -11.45
N LEU A 13 8.14 2.35 -12.45
CA LEU A 13 7.39 2.03 -13.66
C LEU A 13 6.14 1.21 -13.37
N LEU A 14 6.20 0.25 -12.45
CA LEU A 14 5.04 -0.57 -12.06
C LEU A 14 3.93 0.30 -11.47
N VAL A 15 4.24 1.15 -10.48
CA VAL A 15 3.20 1.97 -9.83
C VAL A 15 2.70 3.10 -10.73
N THR A 16 3.55 3.61 -11.63
CA THR A 16 3.13 4.57 -12.66
C THR A 16 2.20 3.90 -13.67
N GLY A 17 2.55 2.71 -14.16
CA GLY A 17 1.71 1.93 -15.07
C GLY A 17 0.37 1.55 -14.45
N TYR A 18 0.36 1.18 -13.17
CA TYR A 18 -0.86 0.97 -12.40
C TYR A 18 -1.72 2.25 -12.34
N LEU A 19 -1.13 3.39 -12.00
CA LEU A 19 -1.88 4.65 -11.88
C LEU A 19 -2.52 5.06 -13.21
N LEU A 20 -1.78 4.94 -14.30
CA LEU A 20 -2.27 5.26 -15.64
C LEU A 20 -3.36 4.27 -16.11
N SER A 21 -3.24 2.98 -15.76
CA SER A 21 -4.24 1.97 -16.16
C SER A 21 -5.59 2.13 -15.46
N VAL A 22 -5.60 2.73 -14.27
CA VAL A 22 -6.85 3.06 -13.54
C VAL A 22 -7.40 4.46 -13.87
N GLY A 23 -6.82 5.14 -14.87
CA GLY A 23 -7.25 6.49 -15.28
C GLY A 23 -6.89 7.59 -14.28
N GLY A 24 -5.80 7.41 -13.52
CA GLY A 24 -5.34 8.40 -12.56
C GLY A 24 -4.47 9.50 -13.13
N ASP A 25 -4.55 10.69 -12.52
CA ASP A 25 -3.80 11.86 -12.95
C ASP A 25 -2.39 11.89 -12.35
N LEU A 26 -1.42 12.35 -13.16
CA LEU A 26 -0.08 12.69 -12.69
C LEU A 26 -0.08 14.12 -12.16
N ASN A 27 -0.26 14.27 -10.86
CA ASN A 27 -0.29 15.53 -10.13
C ASN A 27 0.67 15.48 -8.93
N GLY A 28 0.76 16.57 -8.16
CA GLY A 28 1.69 16.66 -7.03
C GLY A 28 1.59 15.49 -6.04
N PRO A 29 0.41 15.18 -5.49
CA PRO A 29 0.22 14.03 -4.60
C PRO A 29 0.60 12.68 -5.20
N THR A 30 0.18 12.37 -6.44
CA THR A 30 0.47 11.06 -7.05
C THR A 30 1.93 10.91 -7.42
N LEU A 31 2.59 11.97 -7.90
CA LEU A 31 4.04 12.01 -8.12
C LEU A 31 4.80 11.82 -6.79
N GLY A 32 4.36 12.47 -5.71
CA GLY A 32 4.90 12.27 -4.38
C GLY A 32 4.80 10.80 -3.92
N GLY A 33 3.65 10.17 -4.18
CA GLY A 33 3.45 8.73 -3.95
C GLY A 33 4.40 7.86 -4.78
N ILE A 34 4.53 8.10 -6.08
CA ILE A 34 5.43 7.37 -6.97
C ILE A 34 6.89 7.48 -6.47
N PHE A 35 7.37 8.69 -6.19
CA PHE A 35 8.74 8.89 -5.69
C PHE A 35 8.95 8.29 -4.31
N THR A 36 7.92 8.25 -3.46
CA THR A 36 7.98 7.52 -2.18
C THR A 36 8.19 6.03 -2.42
N VAL A 37 7.47 5.41 -3.36
CA VAL A 37 7.67 4.00 -3.72
C VAL A 37 9.09 3.77 -4.25
N VAL A 38 9.55 4.64 -5.16
CA VAL A 38 10.92 4.58 -5.72
C VAL A 38 11.97 4.68 -4.61
N GLY A 39 11.87 5.66 -3.72
CA GLY A 39 12.83 5.84 -2.62
C GLY A 39 12.89 4.64 -1.68
N PHE A 40 11.72 4.15 -1.20
CA PHE A 40 11.67 2.99 -0.32
C PHE A 40 11.97 1.66 -1.02
N SER A 41 12.04 1.63 -2.35
CA SER A 41 12.54 0.46 -3.10
C SER A 41 14.03 0.20 -2.87
N ALA A 42 14.80 1.23 -2.50
CA ALA A 42 16.17 1.04 -2.04
C ALA A 42 16.24 0.25 -0.72
N MET A 43 15.17 0.27 0.07
CA MET A 43 15.06 -0.36 1.40
C MET A 43 14.29 -1.70 1.37
N GLY A 44 14.17 -2.33 0.20
CA GLY A 44 13.64 -3.70 0.09
C GLY A 44 12.20 -3.84 -0.41
N LYS A 45 11.52 -2.76 -0.83
CA LYS A 45 10.29 -2.91 -1.62
C LYS A 45 10.64 -3.51 -2.99
N THR A 46 9.90 -4.53 -3.41
CA THR A 46 10.07 -5.21 -4.69
C THR A 46 8.71 -5.42 -5.33
N PRO A 47 8.61 -5.63 -6.65
CA PRO A 47 7.33 -5.89 -7.31
C PRO A 47 6.54 -7.03 -6.65
N ARG A 48 7.25 -8.04 -6.13
CA ARG A 48 6.65 -9.20 -5.45
C ARG A 48 5.95 -8.85 -4.13
N ASN A 49 6.41 -7.84 -3.40
CA ASN A 49 5.83 -7.47 -2.10
C ASN A 49 4.90 -6.26 -2.18
N ILE A 50 5.02 -5.38 -3.18
CA ILE A 50 4.07 -4.28 -3.38
C ILE A 50 2.82 -4.72 -4.16
N ALA A 51 2.93 -5.65 -5.11
CA ALA A 51 1.79 -6.08 -5.92
C ALA A 51 0.63 -6.68 -5.09
N PRO A 52 0.87 -7.52 -4.06
CA PRO A 52 -0.21 -7.98 -3.19
C PRO A 52 -0.92 -6.85 -2.45
N ILE A 53 -0.19 -5.81 -2.04
CA ILE A 53 -0.79 -4.64 -1.36
C ILE A 53 -1.72 -3.89 -2.33
N ILE A 54 -1.24 -3.61 -3.54
CA ILE A 54 -2.04 -2.94 -4.59
C ILE A 54 -3.27 -3.79 -4.94
N ALA A 55 -3.10 -5.11 -5.07
CA ALA A 55 -4.21 -6.03 -5.30
C ALA A 55 -5.25 -5.99 -4.18
N GLY A 56 -4.82 -5.85 -2.91
CA GLY A 56 -5.71 -5.63 -1.77
C GLY A 56 -6.53 -4.34 -1.87
N VAL A 57 -5.91 -3.25 -2.31
CA VAL A 57 -6.61 -1.97 -2.52
C VAL A 57 -7.60 -2.07 -3.69
N VAL A 58 -7.22 -2.76 -4.78
CA VAL A 58 -8.12 -3.04 -5.91
C VAL A 58 -9.31 -3.91 -5.49
N LEU A 59 -9.09 -4.93 -4.66
CA LEU A 59 -10.20 -5.70 -4.08
C LEU A 59 -11.08 -4.83 -3.17
N GLY A 60 -10.49 -3.82 -2.53
CA GLY A 60 -11.18 -2.76 -1.81
C GLY A 60 -12.22 -2.05 -2.67
N SER A 61 -11.83 -1.55 -3.85
CA SER A 61 -12.74 -0.81 -4.75
C SER A 61 -13.83 -1.69 -5.38
N LEU A 62 -13.58 -2.99 -5.55
CA LEU A 62 -14.61 -3.91 -6.06
C LEU A 62 -15.71 -4.20 -5.03
N THR A 63 -15.36 -4.21 -3.74
CA THR A 63 -16.30 -4.55 -2.66
C THR A 63 -16.96 -3.33 -2.02
N LYS A 64 -16.30 -2.18 -2.07
CA LYS A 64 -16.75 -0.91 -1.51
C LYS A 64 -16.97 0.00 -2.70
N HIS A 65 -18.20 0.47 -2.93
CA HIS A 65 -18.64 1.23 -4.11
C HIS A 65 -17.85 2.54 -4.36
N TRP A 66 -16.57 2.43 -4.70
CA TRP A 66 -15.61 3.50 -4.92
C TRP A 66 -14.87 3.24 -6.23
N SER A 67 -14.45 4.29 -6.90
CA SER A 67 -13.71 4.17 -8.16
C SER A 67 -12.21 4.05 -7.89
N LEU A 68 -11.51 3.25 -8.69
CA LEU A 68 -10.03 3.27 -8.69
C LEU A 68 -9.47 4.59 -9.23
N SER A 69 -10.29 5.36 -9.95
CA SER A 69 -9.94 6.70 -10.40
C SER A 69 -10.05 7.75 -9.28
N ASP A 70 -10.59 7.39 -8.10
CA ASP A 70 -10.73 8.35 -7.00
C ASP A 70 -9.35 8.70 -6.41
N PRO A 71 -9.02 9.98 -6.23
CA PRO A 71 -7.71 10.41 -5.73
C PRO A 71 -7.34 9.76 -4.39
N ALA A 72 -8.31 9.61 -3.47
CA ALA A 72 -8.06 8.97 -2.18
C ALA A 72 -7.63 7.50 -2.32
N ILE A 73 -8.23 6.77 -3.27
CA ILE A 73 -7.92 5.35 -3.52
C ILE A 73 -6.58 5.21 -4.24
N GLN A 74 -6.25 6.11 -5.17
CA GLN A 74 -4.93 6.16 -5.82
C GLN A 74 -3.82 6.38 -4.80
N LEU A 75 -4.00 7.35 -3.89
CA LEU A 75 -3.03 7.61 -2.83
C LEU A 75 -2.93 6.42 -1.85
N ALA A 76 -4.06 5.78 -1.53
CA ALA A 76 -4.07 4.55 -0.74
C ALA A 76 -3.28 3.41 -1.40
N ALA A 77 -3.38 3.26 -2.72
CA ALA A 77 -2.62 2.24 -3.46
C ALA A 77 -1.12 2.54 -3.46
N LEU A 78 -0.71 3.79 -3.68
CA LEU A 78 0.70 4.19 -3.74
C LEU A 78 1.37 4.17 -2.37
N PHE A 79 0.79 4.87 -1.39
CA PHE A 79 1.36 4.99 -0.05
C PHE A 79 1.12 3.74 0.81
N GLY A 80 0.03 3.00 0.56
CA GLY A 80 -0.26 1.73 1.21
C GLY A 80 0.84 0.70 1.00
N THR A 81 1.65 0.80 -0.06
CA THR A 81 2.86 -0.04 -0.28
C THR A 81 3.86 0.02 0.89
N THR A 82 3.72 0.96 1.83
CA THR A 82 4.43 0.92 3.12
C THR A 82 4.23 -0.40 3.86
N LEU A 83 3.11 -1.10 3.63
CA LEU A 83 2.78 -2.41 4.19
C LEU A 83 3.45 -3.59 3.47
N ALA A 84 4.29 -3.33 2.45
CA ALA A 84 5.03 -4.36 1.74
C ALA A 84 5.83 -5.34 2.64
N PRO A 85 6.40 -4.94 3.80
CA PRO A 85 7.03 -5.90 4.70
C PRO A 85 6.09 -7.02 5.17
N ILE A 86 4.79 -6.75 5.34
CA ILE A 86 3.80 -7.77 5.71
C ILE A 86 3.69 -8.83 4.61
N ALA A 87 3.63 -8.39 3.35
CA ALA A 87 3.59 -9.31 2.21
C ALA A 87 4.90 -10.10 2.05
N GLY A 88 6.04 -9.47 2.38
CA GLY A 88 7.36 -10.10 2.32
C GLY A 88 7.57 -11.17 3.39
N GLU A 89 7.14 -10.91 4.63
CA GLU A 89 7.34 -11.80 5.78
C GLU A 89 6.24 -12.86 5.92
N PHE A 90 4.98 -12.48 5.71
CA PHE A 90 3.82 -13.35 5.95
C PHE A 90 3.17 -13.86 4.67
N GLY A 91 3.74 -13.51 3.50
CA GLY A 91 3.29 -13.96 2.20
C GLY A 91 2.20 -13.10 1.55
N TRP A 92 1.93 -13.38 0.28
CA TRP A 92 1.06 -12.56 -0.58
C TRP A 92 -0.38 -12.42 -0.05
N LYS A 93 -0.93 -13.46 0.59
CA LYS A 93 -2.29 -13.41 1.17
C LYS A 93 -2.40 -12.36 2.29
N ALA A 94 -1.40 -12.31 3.18
CA ALA A 94 -1.32 -11.30 4.23
C ALA A 94 -1.14 -9.90 3.62
N GLY A 95 -0.40 -9.78 2.52
CA GLY A 95 -0.28 -8.55 1.75
C GLY A 95 -1.61 -8.04 1.20
N ILE A 96 -2.40 -8.91 0.56
CA ILE A 96 -3.74 -8.56 0.06
C ILE A 96 -4.64 -8.09 1.22
N LEU A 97 -4.63 -8.82 2.33
CA LEU A 97 -5.39 -8.42 3.52
C LEU A 97 -4.96 -7.04 4.03
N ALA A 98 -3.65 -6.80 4.12
CA ALA A 98 -3.11 -5.52 4.58
C ALA A 98 -3.52 -4.35 3.68
N GLY A 99 -3.41 -4.51 2.35
CA GLY A 99 -3.86 -3.51 1.39
C GLY A 99 -5.38 -3.26 1.45
N TYR A 100 -6.16 -4.34 1.59
CA TYR A 100 -7.61 -4.26 1.71
C TYR A 100 -8.05 -3.49 2.95
N VAL A 101 -7.48 -3.82 4.12
CA VAL A 101 -7.79 -3.15 5.38
C VAL A 101 -7.32 -1.70 5.33
N HIS A 102 -6.12 -1.43 4.80
CA HIS A 102 -5.59 -0.09 4.65
C HIS A 102 -6.49 0.82 3.83
N SER A 103 -7.04 0.34 2.70
CA SER A 103 -7.99 1.11 1.88
C SER A 103 -9.23 1.56 2.66
N SER A 104 -9.68 0.79 3.65
CA SER A 104 -10.76 1.21 4.56
C SER A 104 -10.27 2.21 5.59
N VAL A 105 -9.16 1.90 6.27
CA VAL A 105 -8.67 2.72 7.39
C VAL A 105 -8.38 4.14 6.92
N VAL A 106 -7.74 4.31 5.77
CA VAL A 106 -7.40 5.66 5.26
C VAL A 106 -8.63 6.54 5.04
N LEU A 107 -9.76 5.98 4.58
CA LEU A 107 -10.97 6.75 4.32
C LEU A 107 -11.72 7.14 5.59
N TYR A 108 -11.72 6.27 6.61
CA TYR A 108 -12.44 6.54 7.85
C TYR A 108 -11.61 7.34 8.87
N VAL A 109 -10.31 7.09 8.94
CA VAL A 109 -9.42 7.86 9.83
C VAL A 109 -9.31 9.32 9.40
N GLY A 110 -9.37 9.58 8.08
CA GLY A 110 -9.45 10.93 7.52
C GLY A 110 -10.51 11.80 8.17
N VAL A 111 -11.68 11.21 8.43
CA VAL A 111 -12.83 11.86 9.06
C VAL A 111 -12.57 12.10 10.56
N LEU A 112 -11.98 11.12 11.26
CA LEU A 112 -11.73 11.19 12.70
C LEU A 112 -10.83 12.36 13.10
N HIS A 113 -9.81 12.66 12.28
CA HIS A 113 -8.91 13.78 12.53
C HIS A 113 -9.29 15.03 11.73
N ALA A 114 -10.49 15.09 11.11
CA ALA A 114 -11.00 16.24 10.35
C ALA A 114 -9.98 16.86 9.36
N GLY A 115 -9.14 16.03 8.73
CA GLY A 115 -8.10 16.49 7.82
C GLY A 115 -6.86 17.16 8.45
N PHE A 116 -6.77 17.30 9.78
CA PHE A 116 -5.58 17.86 10.45
C PHE A 116 -4.32 17.01 10.26
N ASN A 117 -4.47 15.70 10.06
CA ASN A 117 -3.35 14.83 9.71
C ASN A 117 -3.14 14.82 8.19
N LEU A 118 -2.20 15.66 7.74
CA LEU A 118 -1.79 15.74 6.34
C LEU A 118 -1.10 14.46 5.84
N TYR A 119 -0.56 13.63 6.74
CA TYR A 119 0.09 12.35 6.45
C TYR A 119 -0.82 11.15 6.73
N ASN A 120 -2.13 11.28 6.45
CA ASN A 120 -3.13 10.27 6.76
C ASN A 120 -2.78 8.87 6.22
N ASN A 121 -2.29 8.74 4.99
CA ASN A 121 -1.90 7.44 4.43
C ASN A 121 -0.81 6.74 5.25
N GLY A 122 0.25 7.47 5.63
CA GLY A 122 1.32 6.92 6.46
C GLY A 122 0.83 6.51 7.84
N PHE A 123 -0.01 7.36 8.46
CA PHE A 123 -0.62 7.10 9.75
C PHE A 123 -1.54 5.86 9.73
N ALA A 124 -2.44 5.78 8.74
CA ALA A 124 -3.30 4.62 8.51
C ALA A 124 -2.48 3.35 8.27
N GLY A 125 -1.39 3.42 7.50
CA GLY A 125 -0.47 2.31 7.32
C GLY A 125 0.16 1.83 8.64
N GLY A 126 0.61 2.76 9.48
CA GLY A 126 1.13 2.45 10.82
C GLY A 126 0.09 1.75 11.70
N LEU A 127 -1.16 2.24 11.71
CA LEU A 127 -2.25 1.62 12.46
C LEU A 127 -2.56 0.20 11.97
N VAL A 128 -2.61 0.00 10.65
CA VAL A 128 -2.84 -1.32 10.04
C VAL A 128 -1.73 -2.29 10.43
N ALA A 129 -0.46 -1.87 10.35
CA ALA A 129 0.67 -2.71 10.72
C ALA A 129 0.65 -3.07 12.23
N ALA A 130 0.39 -2.09 13.10
CA ALA A 130 0.34 -2.29 14.55
C ALA A 130 -0.73 -3.30 14.99
N ILE A 131 -1.81 -3.44 14.22
CA ILE A 131 -2.88 -4.41 14.50
C ILE A 131 -2.63 -5.74 13.79
N LEU A 132 -2.33 -5.73 12.49
CA LEU A 132 -2.26 -6.96 11.70
C LEU A 132 -1.05 -7.81 12.03
N VAL A 133 0.13 -7.22 12.27
CA VAL A 133 1.36 -7.97 12.56
C VAL A 133 1.19 -8.90 13.77
N PRO A 134 0.83 -8.41 14.97
CA PRO A 134 0.68 -9.29 16.14
C PRO A 134 -0.43 -10.32 15.97
N LEU A 135 -1.52 -9.99 15.25
CA LEU A 135 -2.58 -10.96 14.96
C LEU A 135 -2.06 -12.10 14.08
N ILE A 136 -1.39 -11.79 12.98
CA ILE A 136 -0.83 -12.78 12.06
C ILE A 136 0.17 -13.68 12.79
N GLU A 137 1.08 -13.09 13.59
CA GLU A 137 2.04 -13.85 14.38
C GLU A 137 1.38 -14.81 15.37
N THR A 138 0.31 -14.36 16.04
CA THR A 138 -0.45 -15.18 16.99
C THR A 138 -1.09 -16.40 16.31
N PHE A 139 -1.67 -16.23 15.11
CA PHE A 139 -2.26 -17.35 14.37
C PHE A 139 -1.20 -18.28 13.77
N ARG A 140 -0.10 -17.74 13.23
CA ARG A 140 1.02 -18.54 12.71
C ARG A 140 1.64 -19.42 13.81
N GLY A 141 1.85 -18.86 15.00
CA GLY A 141 2.38 -19.60 16.15
C GLY A 141 1.45 -20.68 16.70
N ARG A 142 0.16 -20.68 16.34
CA ARG A 142 -0.80 -21.74 16.67
C ARG A 142 -0.78 -22.90 15.68
N GLU A 143 -0.39 -22.67 14.42
CA GLU A 143 -0.29 -23.75 13.42
C GLU A 143 1.03 -24.54 13.53
N THR A 144 2.05 -23.97 14.19
CA THR A 144 3.36 -24.63 14.39
C THR A 144 3.45 -25.43 15.70
N LYS A 145 2.35 -25.54 16.46
CA LYS A 145 2.23 -26.36 17.68
C LYS A 145 1.15 -27.42 17.49
#